data_AF-A0A7W1QYZ1-F1
#
_entry.id   AF-A0A7W1QYZ1-F1
#
_cell.length_a   1.000
_cell.length_b   1.000
_cell.length_c   1.000
_cell.angle_alpha   90.00
_cell.angle_beta   90.00
_cell.angle_gamma   90.00
#
_symmetry.space_group_name_H-M   'P 1'
#
loop_
_entity.id
_entity.type
_entity.pdbx_description
1 polymer ?
#
loop_
_entity_poly.entity_id
_entity_poly.type
_entity_poly.pdbx_seq_one_letter_code
_entity_poly.pdbx_strand_id
1 'polypeptide(L)'
;MMDGFSQSHHVQGRASIADLFPPGKRCGLYILQFSDGEIYAGQALDVTRRYVQHCKVHCDIEKMSFKRVSKNKLNEEERALIWRLEHEGHRLRNITFTSIPRGESDFDLIMSAEEQERWLKDISYVDLSGSRVVDPELRRKYSRKFQHFAAMPRSDEIMNILRGYVHAAIPTPLRSELSFWACSCLPAYSQPKVTIYSRINLNWQEVFTTSEYKGELEFSFHLALSPLEEAFGESLSLLEEKFPFLEATENFYEPGGQDQINLIVQGADSAKTFMQQREIISAMRLFNLRLMKKGACIYSRYHCMDLADRLIRTNYEILPK
;
A
#
# COMPACT_ATOMS: atom_id res chain seq x y z
N MET A 1 26.05 -1.42 -21.12
CA MET A 1 24.81 -1.79 -21.83
C MET A 1 24.17 -2.90 -21.03
N MET A 2 22.92 -2.75 -20.61
CA MET A 2 22.19 -3.84 -19.96
C MET A 2 21.88 -4.93 -20.98
N ASP A 3 22.12 -6.17 -20.60
CA ASP A 3 22.06 -7.31 -21.50
C ASP A 3 20.67 -7.45 -22.14
N GLY A 4 20.63 -7.51 -23.48
CA GLY A 4 19.43 -7.62 -24.29
C GLY A 4 18.62 -6.33 -24.55
N PHE A 5 18.97 -5.19 -23.97
CA PHE A 5 18.35 -3.90 -24.32
C PHE A 5 18.97 -3.29 -25.57
N SER A 6 18.15 -2.61 -26.38
CA SER A 6 18.65 -1.75 -27.45
C SER A 6 19.55 -0.65 -26.90
N GLN A 7 20.37 -0.08 -27.76
CA GLN A 7 21.08 1.16 -27.42
C GLN A 7 20.08 2.21 -26.92
N SER A 8 20.48 2.98 -25.91
CA SER A 8 19.66 4.04 -25.36
C SER A 8 19.46 5.14 -26.40
N HIS A 9 18.21 5.54 -26.65
CA HIS A 9 17.85 6.59 -27.57
C HIS A 9 17.53 7.88 -26.81
N HIS A 10 18.04 9.01 -27.29
CA HIS A 10 17.61 10.32 -26.79
C HIS A 10 16.18 10.61 -27.27
N VAL A 11 15.28 10.90 -26.34
CA VAL A 11 13.84 11.09 -26.60
C VAL A 11 13.27 12.39 -26.07
N GLN A 12 14.06 13.20 -25.36
CA GLN A 12 13.61 14.50 -24.85
C GLN A 12 12.96 15.35 -25.94
N GLY A 13 11.78 15.91 -25.64
CA GLY A 13 11.02 16.76 -26.57
C GLY A 13 10.30 16.01 -27.70
N ARG A 14 10.44 14.68 -27.82
CA ARG A 14 9.69 13.91 -28.82
C ARG A 14 8.23 13.72 -28.39
N ALA A 15 7.30 14.03 -29.30
CA ALA A 15 5.87 13.71 -29.13
C ALA A 15 5.55 12.21 -29.30
N SER A 16 6.43 11.45 -29.97
CA SER A 16 6.29 10.01 -30.21
C SER A 16 7.64 9.39 -30.54
N ILE A 17 7.72 8.06 -30.41
CA ILE A 17 8.89 7.23 -30.76
C ILE A 17 8.55 6.18 -31.84
N ALA A 18 7.52 6.46 -32.64
CA ALA A 18 7.04 5.55 -33.69
C ALA A 18 8.10 5.29 -34.78
N ASP A 19 8.98 6.27 -35.00
CA ASP A 19 10.13 6.22 -35.90
C ASP A 19 11.23 5.27 -35.39
N LEU A 20 11.37 5.15 -34.06
CA LEU A 20 12.37 4.27 -33.44
C LEU A 20 11.91 2.80 -33.42
N PHE A 21 10.61 2.56 -33.27
CA PHE A 21 10.05 1.22 -33.10
C PHE A 21 8.92 0.95 -34.11
N PRO A 22 9.16 0.14 -35.16
CA PRO A 22 8.16 -0.11 -36.19
C PRO A 22 6.99 -0.97 -35.69
N PRO A 23 5.81 -0.90 -36.33
CA PRO A 23 4.66 -1.76 -36.03
C PRO A 23 5.04 -3.25 -35.99
N GLY A 24 4.43 -4.01 -35.08
CA GLY A 24 4.71 -5.45 -34.89
C GLY A 24 6.00 -5.77 -34.11
N LYS A 25 6.85 -4.78 -33.80
CA LYS A 25 8.07 -4.96 -32.99
C LYS A 25 8.05 -4.19 -31.65
N ARG A 26 6.86 -3.82 -31.18
CA ARG A 26 6.67 -2.90 -30.03
C ARG A 26 6.32 -3.57 -28.70
N CYS A 27 6.26 -4.90 -28.67
CA CYS A 27 6.01 -5.67 -27.45
C CYS A 27 7.34 -5.96 -26.73
N GLY A 28 7.45 -5.59 -25.46
CA GLY A 28 8.68 -5.76 -24.69
C GLY A 28 8.77 -4.95 -23.40
N LEU A 29 9.98 -4.86 -22.88
CA LEU A 29 10.36 -4.08 -21.70
C LEU A 29 11.04 -2.79 -22.13
N TYR A 30 10.86 -1.71 -21.37
CA TYR A 30 11.52 -0.44 -21.60
C TYR A 30 12.09 0.12 -20.29
N ILE A 31 13.14 0.92 -20.44
CA ILE A 31 13.70 1.75 -19.37
C ILE A 31 13.63 3.21 -19.86
N LEU A 32 13.04 4.08 -19.06
CA LEU A 32 13.13 5.54 -19.22
C LEU A 32 14.18 6.07 -18.25
N GLN A 33 14.98 7.03 -18.70
CA GLN A 33 15.92 7.78 -17.86
C GLN A 33 15.50 9.24 -17.85
N PHE A 34 15.48 9.82 -16.65
CA PHE A 34 15.04 11.19 -16.42
C PHE A 34 16.23 12.12 -16.14
N SER A 35 15.99 13.43 -16.22
CA SER A 35 17.03 14.45 -16.07
C SER A 35 17.67 14.51 -14.68
N ASP A 36 16.99 14.00 -13.66
CA ASP A 36 17.50 13.89 -12.29
C ASP A 36 18.33 12.62 -12.02
N GLY A 37 18.52 11.79 -13.06
CA GLY A 37 19.25 10.53 -12.98
C GLY A 37 18.43 9.34 -12.48
N GLU A 38 17.14 9.55 -12.16
CA GLU A 38 16.24 8.43 -11.86
C GLU A 38 15.87 7.66 -13.13
N ILE A 39 15.38 6.44 -12.94
CA ILE A 39 14.93 5.57 -14.03
C ILE A 39 13.54 4.99 -13.77
N TYR A 40 12.81 4.68 -14.83
CA TYR A 40 11.55 3.94 -14.77
C TYR A 40 11.68 2.69 -15.64
N ALA A 41 11.45 1.51 -15.06
CA ALA A 41 11.38 0.26 -15.81
C ALA A 41 9.94 -0.22 -15.93
N GLY A 42 9.57 -0.78 -17.08
CA GLY A 42 8.30 -1.49 -17.19
C GLY A 42 8.06 -2.18 -18.53
N GLN A 43 6.88 -2.80 -18.65
CA GLN A 43 6.46 -3.55 -19.84
C GLN A 43 5.38 -2.87 -20.69
N ALA A 44 5.37 -3.18 -21.98
CA ALA A 44 4.38 -2.70 -22.95
C ALA A 44 4.08 -3.74 -24.04
N LEU A 45 2.81 -3.84 -24.46
CA LEU A 45 2.43 -4.51 -25.71
C LEU A 45 2.72 -3.64 -26.94
N ASP A 46 2.58 -2.32 -26.78
CA ASP A 46 3.00 -1.30 -27.74
C ASP A 46 3.78 -0.20 -26.99
N VAL A 47 5.10 -0.24 -27.12
CA VAL A 47 5.99 0.70 -26.44
C VAL A 47 5.84 2.14 -26.91
N THR A 48 5.45 2.38 -28.16
CA THR A 48 5.23 3.73 -28.68
C THR A 48 4.01 4.37 -28.03
N ARG A 49 2.90 3.63 -27.93
CA ARG A 49 1.71 4.09 -27.20
C ARG A 49 2.04 4.32 -25.72
N ARG A 50 2.86 3.43 -25.14
CA ARG A 50 3.25 3.53 -23.72
C ARG A 50 4.12 4.76 -23.44
N TYR A 51 5.05 5.07 -24.33
CA TYR A 51 5.87 6.28 -24.24
C TYR A 51 5.02 7.56 -24.26
N VAL A 52 4.08 7.66 -25.21
CA VAL A 52 3.18 8.82 -25.29
C VAL A 52 2.35 8.99 -24.01
N GLN A 53 1.96 7.90 -23.35
CA GLN A 53 1.29 7.98 -22.04
C GLN A 53 2.21 8.58 -20.97
N HIS A 54 3.47 8.18 -20.93
CA HIS A 54 4.45 8.71 -19.98
C HIS A 54 4.73 10.19 -20.18
N CYS A 55 4.81 10.65 -21.43
CA CYS A 55 5.00 12.08 -21.73
C CYS A 55 3.86 12.99 -21.25
N LYS A 56 2.68 12.44 -20.92
CA LYS A 56 1.58 13.23 -20.34
C LYS A 56 1.81 13.57 -18.86
N VAL A 57 2.61 12.76 -18.18
CA VAL A 57 2.84 12.85 -16.72
C VAL A 57 4.25 13.36 -16.44
N HIS A 58 5.22 12.94 -17.26
CA HIS A 58 6.63 13.25 -17.08
C HIS A 58 7.13 14.11 -18.24
N CYS A 59 7.55 15.34 -17.93
CA CYS A 59 8.12 16.28 -18.90
C CYS A 59 9.65 16.18 -19.01
N ASP A 60 10.27 15.37 -18.16
CA ASP A 60 11.71 15.28 -17.90
C ASP A 60 12.36 13.98 -18.42
N ILE A 61 11.67 13.24 -19.31
CA ILE A 61 12.22 12.02 -19.92
C ILE A 61 13.31 12.41 -20.92
N GLU A 62 14.54 11.98 -20.66
CA GLU A 62 15.68 12.28 -21.53
C GLU A 62 15.98 11.13 -22.50
N LYS A 63 16.02 9.90 -21.98
CA LYS A 63 16.45 8.74 -22.75
C LYS A 63 15.54 7.54 -22.55
N MET A 64 15.55 6.64 -23.54
CA MET A 64 14.79 5.41 -23.50
C MET A 64 15.58 4.24 -24.09
N SER A 65 15.52 3.10 -23.41
CA SER A 65 16.04 1.82 -23.87
C SER A 65 14.90 0.81 -23.99
N PHE A 66 14.95 -0.11 -24.96
CA PHE A 66 13.89 -1.09 -25.19
C PHE A 66 14.42 -2.49 -25.48
N LYS A 67 13.83 -3.51 -24.85
CA LYS A 67 14.11 -4.93 -25.07
C LYS A 67 12.83 -5.62 -25.54
N ARG A 68 12.87 -6.24 -26.71
CA ARG A 68 11.72 -7.03 -27.20
C ARG A 68 11.56 -8.30 -26.37
N VAL A 69 10.34 -8.54 -25.92
CA VAL A 69 9.98 -9.75 -25.15
C VAL A 69 8.62 -10.23 -25.64
N SER A 70 8.45 -11.55 -25.74
CA SER A 70 7.18 -12.14 -26.12
C SER A 70 6.13 -11.88 -25.03
N LYS A 71 4.86 -11.69 -25.43
CA LYS A 71 3.77 -11.38 -24.52
C LYS A 71 3.71 -12.31 -23.29
N ASN A 72 3.95 -13.60 -23.49
CA ASN A 72 3.84 -14.62 -22.45
C ASN A 72 4.99 -14.59 -21.43
N LYS A 73 6.10 -13.91 -21.74
CA LYS A 73 7.27 -13.78 -20.87
C LYS A 73 7.42 -12.40 -20.23
N LEU A 74 6.52 -11.47 -20.55
CA LEU A 74 6.65 -10.07 -20.11
C LEU A 74 6.74 -9.96 -18.58
N ASN A 75 5.86 -10.63 -17.84
CA ASN A 75 5.84 -10.54 -16.39
C ASN A 75 7.10 -11.13 -15.73
N GLU A 76 7.59 -12.27 -16.21
CA GLU A 76 8.80 -12.92 -15.69
C GLU A 76 10.04 -12.05 -15.94
N GLU A 77 10.17 -11.53 -17.16
CA GLU A 77 11.30 -10.70 -17.55
C GLU A 77 11.25 -9.29 -16.92
N GLU A 78 10.06 -8.73 -16.71
CA GLU A 78 9.87 -7.44 -16.00
C GLU A 78 10.34 -7.56 -14.55
N ARG A 79 10.02 -8.66 -13.86
CA ARG A 79 10.53 -8.93 -12.49
C ARG A 79 12.04 -9.02 -12.47
N ALA A 80 12.62 -9.83 -13.36
CA ALA A 80 14.07 -9.99 -13.45
C ALA A 80 14.79 -8.67 -13.79
N LEU A 81 14.13 -7.80 -14.56
CA LEU A 81 14.64 -6.46 -14.86
C LEU A 81 14.65 -5.56 -13.64
N ILE A 82 13.53 -5.46 -12.92
CA ILE A 82 13.40 -4.60 -11.74
C ILE A 82 14.43 -5.03 -10.69
N TRP A 83 14.50 -6.33 -10.39
CA TRP A 83 15.46 -6.88 -9.43
C TRP A 83 16.92 -6.53 -9.78
N ARG A 84 17.29 -6.62 -11.07
CA ARG A 84 18.63 -6.27 -11.51
C ARG A 84 18.93 -4.78 -11.35
N LEU A 85 17.96 -3.93 -11.70
CA LEU A 85 18.11 -2.48 -11.61
C LEU A 85 18.27 -2.04 -10.15
N GLU A 86 17.56 -2.69 -9.23
CA GLU A 86 17.72 -2.52 -7.78
C GLU A 86 19.12 -2.95 -7.34
N HIS A 87 19.56 -4.14 -7.73
CA HIS A 87 20.88 -4.68 -7.38
C HIS A 87 22.04 -3.81 -7.92
N GLU A 88 21.86 -3.19 -9.08
CA GLU A 88 22.83 -2.25 -9.67
C GLU A 88 22.78 -0.84 -9.03
N GLY A 89 21.92 -0.62 -8.04
CA GLY A 89 21.84 0.62 -7.26
C GLY A 89 21.13 1.77 -7.98
N HIS A 90 20.29 1.47 -8.97
CA HIS A 90 19.56 2.51 -9.68
C HIS A 90 18.35 3.02 -8.88
N ARG A 91 18.13 4.33 -8.91
CA ARG A 91 16.95 4.98 -8.30
C ARG A 91 15.73 4.79 -9.20
N LEU A 92 14.88 3.80 -8.87
CA LEU A 92 13.72 3.42 -9.67
C LEU A 92 12.44 4.17 -9.26
N ARG A 93 11.89 4.99 -10.17
CA ARG A 93 10.58 5.65 -10.00
C ARG A 93 9.43 4.65 -9.93
N ASN A 94 9.53 3.48 -10.55
CA ASN A 94 8.44 2.51 -10.61
C ASN A 94 8.28 1.67 -9.34
N ILE A 95 9.31 1.50 -8.51
CA ILE A 95 9.18 0.74 -7.23
C ILE A 95 8.13 1.42 -6.35
N THR A 96 8.07 2.75 -6.30
CA THR A 96 7.00 3.43 -5.54
C THR A 96 5.59 3.21 -6.15
N PHE A 97 5.46 2.79 -7.43
CA PHE A 97 4.19 2.83 -8.17
C PHE A 97 3.76 1.51 -8.87
N THR A 98 4.49 0.39 -8.78
CA THR A 98 4.17 -0.84 -9.53
C THR A 98 2.81 -1.47 -9.20
N SER A 99 2.30 -1.25 -7.99
CA SER A 99 0.97 -1.70 -7.57
C SER A 99 -0.12 -0.63 -7.73
N ILE A 100 0.17 0.55 -8.28
CA ILE A 100 -0.83 1.59 -8.55
C ILE A 100 -1.41 1.36 -9.96
N PRO A 101 -2.75 1.27 -10.13
CA PRO A 101 -3.33 1.17 -11.46
C PRO A 101 -2.91 2.34 -12.34
N ARG A 102 -2.72 2.04 -13.63
CA ARG A 102 -2.31 3.01 -14.64
C ARG A 102 -3.52 3.87 -15.04
N GLY A 103 -3.53 5.16 -14.67
CA GLY A 103 -4.57 6.13 -15.03
C GLY A 103 -5.03 6.96 -13.83
N GLU A 104 -5.93 7.93 -14.07
CA GLU A 104 -6.69 8.55 -12.98
C GLU A 104 -7.48 7.45 -12.26
N SER A 105 -7.27 7.35 -10.95
CA SER A 105 -8.01 6.49 -10.04
C SER A 105 -9.16 7.28 -9.43
N ASP A 106 -10.28 6.62 -9.09
CA ASP A 106 -11.34 7.24 -8.30
C ASP A 106 -10.80 7.81 -6.97
N PHE A 107 -9.70 7.25 -6.45
CA PHE A 107 -9.05 7.78 -5.26
C PHE A 107 -8.43 9.17 -5.50
N ASP A 108 -8.00 9.48 -6.72
CA ASP A 108 -7.43 10.78 -7.09
C ASP A 108 -8.48 11.91 -6.99
N LEU A 109 -9.78 11.58 -7.03
CA LEU A 109 -10.88 12.53 -6.79
C LEU A 109 -11.00 12.95 -5.31
N ILE A 110 -10.49 12.11 -4.40
CA ILE A 110 -10.55 12.36 -2.96
C ILE A 110 -9.22 12.93 -2.46
N MET A 111 -8.10 12.45 -3.00
CA MET A 111 -6.76 12.89 -2.65
C MET A 111 -5.95 13.05 -3.93
N SER A 112 -5.57 14.28 -4.27
CA SER A 112 -4.79 14.59 -5.48
C SER A 112 -3.44 13.87 -5.50
N ALA A 113 -2.83 13.74 -6.67
CA ALA A 113 -1.52 13.10 -6.82
C ALA A 113 -0.44 13.81 -5.99
N GLU A 114 -0.50 15.14 -5.91
CA GLU A 114 0.41 15.96 -5.11
C GLU A 114 0.21 15.73 -3.61
N GLU A 115 -1.04 15.64 -3.14
CA GLU A 115 -1.34 15.28 -1.75
C GLU A 115 -0.84 13.88 -1.43
N GLN A 116 -1.05 12.90 -2.33
CA GLN A 116 -0.57 11.54 -2.18
C GLN A 116 0.95 11.48 -2.07
N GLU A 117 1.67 12.20 -2.93
CA GLU A 117 3.13 12.26 -2.90
C GLU A 117 3.64 12.90 -1.61
N ARG A 118 3.04 14.02 -1.19
CA ARG A 118 3.35 14.65 0.10
C ARG A 118 3.12 13.67 1.24
N TRP A 119 1.99 12.96 1.24
CA TRP A 119 1.67 11.98 2.26
C TRP A 119 2.66 10.81 2.24
N LEU A 120 3.13 10.32 1.11
CA LEU A 120 4.18 9.30 1.12
C LEU A 120 5.51 9.81 1.68
N LYS A 121 5.90 11.06 1.36
CA LYS A 121 7.20 11.63 1.75
C LYS A 121 7.27 12.08 3.21
N ASP A 122 6.20 12.72 3.69
CA ASP A 122 6.09 13.24 5.05
C ASP A 122 5.24 12.31 5.90
N ILE A 123 5.90 11.40 6.62
CA ILE A 123 5.24 10.46 7.51
C ILE A 123 4.46 11.14 8.66
N SER A 124 4.79 12.39 8.99
CA SER A 124 4.09 13.16 10.02
C SER A 124 2.83 13.84 9.51
N TYR A 125 2.66 13.91 8.18
CA TYR A 125 1.47 14.47 7.56
C TYR A 125 0.27 13.53 7.75
N VAL A 126 -0.72 14.01 8.51
CA VAL A 126 -1.99 13.31 8.77
C VAL A 126 -3.13 14.25 8.39
N ASP A 127 -3.90 13.87 7.38
CA ASP A 127 -5.04 14.64 6.91
C ASP A 127 -6.34 14.12 7.53
N LEU A 128 -6.84 14.82 8.55
CA LEU A 128 -8.12 14.54 9.18
C LEU A 128 -9.20 15.56 8.80
N SER A 129 -9.07 16.19 7.64
CA SER A 129 -10.03 17.18 7.16
C SER A 129 -11.21 16.53 6.43
N GLY A 130 -12.26 17.33 6.22
CA GLY A 130 -13.46 16.91 5.49
C GLY A 130 -14.56 16.34 6.37
N SER A 131 -15.60 15.83 5.69
CA SER A 131 -16.79 15.28 6.33
C SER A 131 -16.77 13.77 6.29
N ARG A 132 -17.33 13.14 7.33
CA ARG A 132 -17.54 11.70 7.38
C ARG A 132 -18.93 11.32 6.88
N VAL A 133 -19.03 10.12 6.33
CA VAL A 133 -20.32 9.53 5.99
C VAL A 133 -21.07 9.16 7.27
N VAL A 134 -22.38 9.38 7.28
CA VAL A 134 -23.27 8.94 8.37
C VAL A 134 -24.22 7.88 7.82
N ASP A 135 -24.07 6.66 8.31
CA ASP A 135 -24.95 5.53 7.98
C ASP A 135 -25.61 4.98 9.27
N PRO A 136 -26.84 5.39 9.59
CA PRO A 136 -27.55 4.94 10.79
C PRO A 136 -27.87 3.44 10.80
N GLU A 137 -28.11 2.84 9.63
CA GLU A 137 -28.45 1.42 9.55
C GLU A 137 -27.24 0.55 9.85
N LEU A 138 -26.11 0.90 9.23
CA LEU A 138 -24.84 0.23 9.44
C LEU A 138 -24.34 0.41 10.89
N ARG A 139 -24.50 1.61 11.45
CA ARG A 139 -24.22 1.86 12.88
C ARG A 139 -25.05 0.94 13.76
N ARG A 140 -26.37 0.93 13.59
CA ARG A 140 -27.28 0.06 14.38
C ARG A 140 -26.93 -1.42 14.26
N LYS A 141 -26.54 -1.89 13.06
CA LYS A 141 -26.17 -3.29 12.79
C LYS A 141 -24.96 -3.75 13.61
N TYR A 142 -23.97 -2.89 13.80
CA TYR A 142 -22.72 -3.25 14.48
C TYR A 142 -22.57 -2.67 15.89
N SER A 143 -23.50 -1.83 16.35
CA SER A 143 -23.38 -1.15 17.64
C SER A 143 -23.26 -2.10 18.84
N ARG A 144 -24.02 -3.21 18.85
CA ARG A 144 -23.89 -4.22 19.92
C ARG A 144 -22.52 -4.88 19.96
N LYS A 145 -21.92 -5.14 18.78
CA LYS A 145 -20.57 -5.70 18.70
C LYS A 145 -19.54 -4.71 19.22
N PHE A 146 -19.68 -3.43 18.86
CA PHE A 146 -18.81 -2.38 19.38
C PHE A 146 -18.93 -2.23 20.89
N GLN A 147 -20.15 -2.18 21.43
CA GLN A 147 -20.37 -2.10 22.89
C GLN A 147 -19.74 -3.30 23.61
N HIS A 148 -19.88 -4.50 23.04
CA HIS A 148 -19.24 -5.69 23.59
C HIS A 148 -17.72 -5.59 23.57
N PHE A 149 -17.13 -5.20 22.43
CA PHE A 149 -15.69 -4.96 22.30
C PHE A 149 -15.18 -3.91 23.29
N ALA A 150 -15.87 -2.77 23.41
CA ALA A 150 -15.48 -1.70 24.32
C ALA A 150 -15.48 -2.14 25.79
N ALA A 151 -16.33 -3.10 26.16
CA ALA A 151 -16.41 -3.68 27.50
C ALA A 151 -15.42 -4.84 27.74
N MET A 152 -14.69 -5.31 26.72
CA MET A 152 -13.72 -6.39 26.88
C MET A 152 -12.46 -5.93 27.61
N PRO A 153 -11.76 -6.83 28.33
CA PRO A 153 -10.41 -6.57 28.79
C PRO A 153 -9.50 -6.16 27.63
N ARG A 154 -8.53 -5.28 27.90
CA ARG A 154 -7.54 -4.80 26.91
C ARG A 154 -8.12 -4.04 25.71
N SER A 155 -9.42 -3.70 25.72
CA SER A 155 -10.06 -2.96 24.63
C SER A 155 -9.37 -1.61 24.35
N ASP A 156 -8.94 -0.90 25.40
CA ASP A 156 -8.20 0.37 25.27
C ASP A 156 -6.81 0.19 24.63
N GLU A 157 -6.10 -0.88 24.99
CA GLU A 157 -4.79 -1.24 24.41
C GLU A 157 -4.94 -1.49 22.90
N ILE A 158 -5.92 -2.32 22.52
CA ILE A 158 -6.24 -2.63 21.12
C ILE A 158 -6.69 -1.37 20.36
N MET A 159 -7.54 -0.55 20.98
CA MET A 159 -8.04 0.70 20.39
C MET A 159 -6.90 1.68 20.10
N ASN A 160 -5.91 1.76 20.99
CA ASN A 160 -4.76 2.64 20.82
C ASN A 160 -3.89 2.21 19.64
N ILE A 161 -3.66 0.91 19.45
CA ILE A 161 -2.92 0.39 18.30
C ILE A 161 -3.72 0.60 17.00
N LEU A 162 -5.01 0.25 16.97
CA LEU A 162 -5.88 0.48 15.81
C LEU A 162 -5.90 1.96 15.39
N ARG A 163 -6.01 2.87 16.37
CA ARG A 163 -5.95 4.32 16.12
C ARG A 163 -4.59 4.71 15.55
N GLY A 164 -3.49 4.23 16.14
CA GLY A 164 -2.15 4.45 15.64
C GLY A 164 -2.01 4.04 14.16
N TYR A 165 -2.52 2.86 13.81
CA TYR A 165 -2.52 2.38 12.43
C TYR A 165 -3.33 3.28 11.50
N VAL A 166 -4.59 3.62 11.85
CA VAL A 166 -5.44 4.47 11.01
C VAL A 166 -4.79 5.82 10.75
N HIS A 167 -4.23 6.46 11.78
CA HIS A 167 -3.59 7.77 11.64
C HIS A 167 -2.27 7.72 10.85
N ALA A 168 -1.47 6.65 11.01
CA ALA A 168 -0.17 6.56 10.37
C ALA A 168 -0.24 6.06 8.92
N ALA A 169 -1.21 5.18 8.62
CA ALA A 169 -1.19 4.33 7.43
C ALA A 169 -2.42 4.44 6.52
N ILE A 170 -3.51 5.10 6.93
CA ILE A 170 -4.69 5.30 6.07
C ILE A 170 -4.64 6.72 5.51
N PRO A 171 -4.63 6.90 4.17
CA PRO A 171 -4.64 8.24 3.58
C PRO A 171 -6.04 8.86 3.69
N THR A 172 -6.08 10.13 4.12
CA THR A 172 -7.30 10.95 4.29
C THR A 172 -8.49 10.17 4.91
N PRO A 173 -8.34 9.57 6.11
CA PRO A 173 -9.26 8.57 6.63
C PRO A 173 -10.72 9.04 6.77
N LEU A 174 -11.00 10.34 6.92
CA LEU A 174 -12.37 10.86 6.97
C LEU A 174 -13.03 10.82 5.58
N ARG A 175 -12.37 11.41 4.58
CA ARG A 175 -12.92 11.52 3.22
C ARG A 175 -12.99 10.17 2.50
N SER A 176 -12.10 9.24 2.85
CA SER A 176 -11.97 7.93 2.20
C SER A 176 -12.76 6.81 2.89
N GLU A 177 -13.41 7.09 4.02
CA GLU A 177 -14.19 6.11 4.79
C GLU A 177 -15.36 5.54 3.98
N LEU A 178 -15.63 4.24 4.12
CA LEU A 178 -16.61 3.43 3.39
C LEU A 178 -16.32 3.29 1.89
N SER A 179 -15.79 4.31 1.22
CA SER A 179 -15.45 4.21 -0.20
C SER A 179 -14.16 3.42 -0.41
N PHE A 180 -13.11 3.69 0.38
CA PHE A 180 -11.78 3.13 0.14
C PHE A 180 -11.20 2.37 1.33
N TRP A 181 -11.76 2.52 2.53
CA TRP A 181 -11.45 1.65 3.65
C TRP A 181 -12.65 1.35 4.55
N ALA A 182 -12.53 0.25 5.29
CA ALA A 182 -13.48 -0.12 6.33
C ALA A 182 -12.83 -0.82 7.52
N CYS A 183 -13.36 -0.59 8.73
CA CYS A 183 -12.99 -1.36 9.92
C CYS A 183 -14.15 -2.26 10.36
N SER A 184 -13.89 -3.55 10.54
CA SER A 184 -14.86 -4.48 11.15
C SER A 184 -14.68 -4.52 12.67
N CYS A 185 -15.75 -4.85 13.41
CA CYS A 185 -15.69 -5.03 14.87
C CYS A 185 -16.21 -6.42 15.24
N LEU A 186 -15.40 -7.20 15.95
CA LEU A 186 -15.65 -8.60 16.31
C LEU A 186 -16.23 -9.41 15.13
N PRO A 187 -15.56 -9.45 13.96
CA PRO A 187 -16.01 -10.30 12.87
C PRO A 187 -15.98 -11.78 13.30
N ALA A 188 -16.91 -12.57 12.76
CA ALA A 188 -16.90 -14.00 13.04
C ALA A 188 -15.66 -14.64 12.42
N TYR A 189 -15.08 -15.61 13.10
CA TYR A 189 -13.94 -16.37 12.63
C TYR A 189 -14.13 -17.86 12.90
N SER A 190 -13.66 -18.70 11.99
CA SER A 190 -13.94 -20.14 12.01
C SER A 190 -13.16 -20.89 13.08
N GLN A 191 -12.04 -20.35 13.57
CA GLN A 191 -11.23 -20.99 14.59
C GLN A 191 -11.70 -20.60 16.01
N PRO A 192 -12.22 -21.54 16.82
CA PRO A 192 -12.84 -21.20 18.12
C PRO A 192 -11.88 -20.65 19.17
N LYS A 193 -10.57 -20.85 18.99
CA LYS A 193 -9.52 -20.40 19.92
C LYS A 193 -8.93 -19.02 19.58
N VAL A 194 -9.39 -18.42 18.49
CA VAL A 194 -8.89 -17.14 17.99
C VAL A 194 -10.04 -16.14 18.05
N THR A 195 -9.85 -15.06 18.79
CA THR A 195 -10.77 -13.92 18.79
C THR A 195 -10.20 -12.87 17.85
N ILE A 196 -10.94 -12.50 16.79
CA ILE A 196 -10.59 -11.35 15.96
C ILE A 196 -11.33 -10.13 16.52
N TYR A 197 -10.62 -9.12 17.02
CA TYR A 197 -11.26 -7.89 17.51
C TYR A 197 -11.64 -6.94 16.39
N SER A 198 -10.75 -6.77 15.41
CA SER A 198 -10.93 -5.84 14.33
C SER A 198 -10.08 -6.23 13.13
N ARG A 199 -10.56 -5.82 11.95
CA ARG A 199 -9.80 -5.84 10.71
C ARG A 199 -9.97 -4.51 10.00
N ILE A 200 -8.88 -3.90 9.56
CA ILE A 200 -8.88 -2.77 8.64
C ILE A 200 -8.73 -3.33 7.23
N ASN A 201 -9.60 -2.87 6.33
CA ASN A 201 -9.73 -3.42 4.98
C ASN A 201 -9.62 -2.29 3.97
N LEU A 202 -8.87 -2.51 2.90
CA LEU A 202 -8.74 -1.62 1.76
C LEU A 202 -8.92 -2.46 0.50
N ASN A 203 -9.63 -1.92 -0.51
CA ASN A 203 -9.92 -2.67 -1.72
C ASN A 203 -10.54 -4.06 -1.38
N TRP A 204 -9.88 -5.13 -1.78
CA TRP A 204 -10.24 -6.53 -1.60
C TRP A 204 -9.32 -7.26 -0.61
N GLN A 205 -8.69 -6.52 0.32
CA GLN A 205 -7.72 -7.06 1.25
C GLN A 205 -7.88 -6.53 2.69
N GLU A 206 -7.71 -7.44 3.64
CA GLU A 206 -7.47 -7.13 5.05
C GLU A 206 -6.00 -6.71 5.19
N VAL A 207 -5.73 -5.47 5.57
CA VAL A 207 -4.36 -4.93 5.66
C VAL A 207 -3.81 -4.90 7.07
N PHE A 208 -4.71 -4.94 8.06
CA PHE A 208 -4.38 -4.95 9.47
C PHE A 208 -5.40 -5.77 10.24
N THR A 209 -4.95 -6.73 11.04
CA THR A 209 -5.81 -7.58 11.87
C THR A 209 -5.30 -7.57 13.30
N THR A 210 -6.20 -7.33 14.25
CA THR A 210 -5.95 -7.48 15.68
C THR A 210 -6.67 -8.72 16.19
N SER A 211 -5.93 -9.67 16.76
CA SER A 211 -6.46 -10.92 17.27
C SER A 211 -5.91 -11.27 18.64
N GLU A 212 -6.57 -12.21 19.31
CA GLU A 212 -6.03 -12.89 20.49
C GLU A 212 -6.03 -14.39 20.24
N TYR A 213 -4.90 -15.03 20.50
CA TYR A 213 -4.75 -16.47 20.49
C TYR A 213 -4.13 -16.93 21.80
N LYS A 214 -4.81 -17.85 22.50
CA LYS A 214 -4.37 -18.39 23.81
C LYS A 214 -4.06 -17.30 24.87
N GLY A 215 -4.75 -16.16 24.82
CA GLY A 215 -4.57 -15.04 25.76
C GLY A 215 -3.51 -14.02 25.35
N GLU A 216 -2.80 -14.24 24.25
CA GLU A 216 -1.81 -13.32 23.72
C GLU A 216 -2.37 -12.51 22.56
N LEU A 217 -2.15 -11.19 22.60
CA LEU A 217 -2.54 -10.30 21.50
C LEU A 217 -1.55 -10.42 20.35
N GLU A 218 -2.10 -10.49 19.14
CA GLU A 218 -1.36 -10.54 17.89
C GLU A 218 -1.86 -9.44 16.95
N PHE A 219 -0.91 -8.84 16.26
CA PHE A 219 -1.13 -7.75 15.32
C PHE A 219 -0.51 -8.13 13.99
N SER A 220 -1.36 -8.46 13.02
CA SER A 220 -0.92 -8.83 11.67
C SER A 220 -0.99 -7.62 10.75
N PHE A 221 0.13 -7.29 10.11
CA PHE A 221 0.31 -6.15 9.22
C PHE A 221 0.65 -6.65 7.82
N HIS A 222 -0.11 -6.20 6.81
CA HIS A 222 0.33 -6.31 5.42
C HIS A 222 1.03 -5.02 4.99
N LEU A 223 2.22 -5.17 4.44
CA LEU A 223 3.17 -4.09 4.15
C LEU A 223 3.72 -4.24 2.73
N ALA A 224 4.24 -3.15 2.19
CA ALA A 224 5.12 -3.22 1.03
C ALA A 224 6.47 -3.79 1.49
N LEU A 225 7.02 -4.73 0.73
CA LEU A 225 8.28 -5.40 1.04
C LEU A 225 9.48 -4.50 0.70
N SER A 226 9.43 -3.81 -0.45
CA SER A 226 10.54 -3.02 -0.98
C SER A 226 11.12 -1.96 -0.02
N PRO A 227 10.32 -1.17 0.74
CA PRO A 227 10.91 -0.21 1.68
C PRO A 227 11.57 -0.89 2.89
N LEU A 228 11.18 -2.13 3.19
CA LEU A 228 11.77 -2.92 4.27
C LEU A 228 13.09 -3.54 3.82
N GLU A 229 13.16 -4.08 2.60
CA GLU A 229 14.41 -4.60 2.04
C GLU A 229 15.46 -3.49 1.88
N GLU A 230 15.05 -2.29 1.46
CA GLU A 230 15.93 -1.12 1.37
C GLU A 230 16.53 -0.76 2.75
N ALA A 231 15.73 -0.88 3.81
CA ALA A 231 16.14 -0.48 5.16
C ALA A 231 16.87 -1.58 5.96
N PHE A 232 16.47 -2.83 5.79
CA PHE A 232 16.86 -3.96 6.64
C PHE A 232 17.59 -5.08 5.88
N GLY A 233 17.79 -4.91 4.56
CA GLY A 233 18.37 -5.91 3.67
C GLY A 233 17.34 -6.93 3.18
N GLU A 234 17.63 -7.60 2.05
CA GLU A 234 16.72 -8.57 1.41
C GLU A 234 16.28 -9.72 2.33
N SER A 235 17.14 -10.15 3.26
CA SER A 235 16.80 -11.21 4.22
C SER A 235 15.94 -10.74 5.39
N LEU A 236 15.76 -9.42 5.56
CA LEU A 236 15.12 -8.77 6.71
C LEU A 236 15.69 -9.18 8.08
N SER A 237 16.87 -9.79 8.13
CA SER A 237 17.46 -10.29 9.39
C SER A 237 17.68 -9.18 10.41
N LEU A 238 18.01 -7.97 9.96
CA LEU A 238 18.13 -6.80 10.84
C LEU A 238 16.79 -6.40 11.48
N LEU A 239 15.67 -6.65 10.79
CA LEU A 239 14.34 -6.40 11.33
C LEU A 239 13.96 -7.47 12.37
N GLU A 240 14.27 -8.73 12.11
CA GLU A 240 14.06 -9.84 13.04
C GLU A 240 14.90 -9.69 14.32
N GLU A 241 16.17 -9.28 14.20
CA GLU A 241 17.03 -8.96 15.34
C GLU A 241 16.45 -7.84 16.21
N LYS A 242 15.84 -6.83 15.56
CA LYS A 242 15.20 -5.70 16.25
C LYS A 242 13.87 -6.06 16.89
N PHE A 243 13.14 -7.03 16.33
CA PHE A 243 11.86 -7.51 16.83
C PHE A 243 11.87 -9.05 16.96
N PRO A 244 12.40 -9.59 18.07
CA PRO A 244 12.62 -11.04 18.23
C PRO A 244 11.36 -11.93 18.21
N PHE A 245 10.17 -11.33 18.37
CA PHE A 245 8.86 -12.02 18.32
C PHE A 245 8.06 -11.66 17.06
N LEU A 246 8.74 -11.17 16.02
CA LEU A 246 8.18 -10.92 14.70
C LEU A 246 8.11 -12.24 13.94
N GLU A 247 6.96 -12.52 13.34
CA GLU A 247 6.79 -13.67 12.45
C GLU A 247 6.42 -13.16 11.05
N ALA A 248 7.21 -13.53 10.04
CA ALA A 248 6.85 -13.34 8.64
C ALA A 248 6.01 -14.52 8.15
N THR A 249 4.91 -14.24 7.46
CA THR A 249 4.03 -15.29 6.91
C THR A 249 3.82 -15.14 5.41
N GLU A 250 3.49 -16.25 4.76
CA GLU A 250 3.09 -16.30 3.34
C GLU A 250 1.62 -15.93 3.11
N ASN A 251 0.98 -15.27 4.08
CA ASN A 251 -0.39 -14.81 3.92
C ASN A 251 -0.43 -13.65 2.93
N PHE A 252 -0.64 -13.96 1.65
CA PHE A 252 -0.66 -12.99 0.57
C PHE A 252 -2.04 -12.93 -0.08
N TYR A 253 -2.47 -11.72 -0.43
CA TYR A 253 -3.69 -11.51 -1.18
C TYR A 253 -3.33 -11.05 -2.60
N GLU A 254 -4.06 -11.53 -3.60
CA GLU A 254 -3.88 -11.10 -5.00
C GLU A 254 -3.87 -9.57 -5.18
N PRO A 255 -4.78 -8.80 -4.53
CA PRO A 255 -4.78 -7.33 -4.59
C PRO A 255 -3.52 -6.69 -4.02
N GLY A 256 -2.75 -7.35 -3.14
CA GLY A 256 -1.49 -6.84 -2.61
C GLY A 256 -0.38 -6.78 -3.67
N GLY A 257 -0.51 -7.53 -4.76
CA GLY A 257 0.50 -7.62 -5.80
C GLY A 257 1.73 -8.41 -5.34
N GLN A 258 2.89 -8.13 -5.89
CA GLN A 258 4.10 -8.90 -5.60
C GLN A 258 4.98 -8.28 -4.53
N ASP A 259 4.91 -6.97 -4.40
CA ASP A 259 5.62 -6.19 -3.39
C ASP A 259 4.77 -6.18 -2.10
N GLN A 260 4.69 -7.34 -1.46
CA GLN A 260 3.94 -7.53 -0.23
C GLN A 260 4.65 -8.47 0.73
N ILE A 261 4.47 -8.21 2.02
CA ILE A 261 4.81 -9.13 3.11
C ILE A 261 3.73 -9.04 4.18
N ASN A 262 3.50 -10.16 4.89
CA ASN A 262 2.70 -10.17 6.10
C ASN A 262 3.60 -10.39 7.31
N LEU A 263 3.53 -9.48 8.28
CA LEU A 263 4.28 -9.53 9.53
C LEU A 263 3.32 -9.58 10.72
N ILE A 264 3.52 -10.54 11.62
CA ILE A 264 2.78 -10.69 12.87
C ILE A 264 3.66 -10.23 14.02
N VAL A 265 3.13 -9.32 14.84
CA VAL A 265 3.77 -8.81 16.05
C VAL A 265 2.97 -9.25 17.27
N GLN A 266 3.63 -9.89 18.22
CA GLN A 266 3.03 -10.30 19.49
C GLN A 266 3.14 -9.21 20.57
N GLY A 267 2.02 -8.93 21.23
CA GLY A 267 1.91 -7.95 22.31
C GLY A 267 1.79 -6.49 21.83
N ALA A 268 1.00 -5.68 22.53
CA ALA A 268 0.73 -4.32 22.06
C ALA A 268 1.90 -3.35 22.26
N ASP A 269 2.74 -3.56 23.27
CA ASP A 269 3.96 -2.74 23.45
C ASP A 269 4.94 -2.93 22.29
N SER A 270 5.11 -4.18 21.85
CA SER A 270 5.88 -4.51 20.65
C SER A 270 5.23 -3.90 19.40
N ALA A 271 3.91 -4.04 19.23
CA ALA A 271 3.19 -3.46 18.10
C ALA A 271 3.28 -1.92 18.07
N LYS A 272 3.24 -1.27 19.23
CA LYS A 272 3.44 0.18 19.36
C LYS A 272 4.85 0.58 18.94
N THR A 273 5.87 -0.13 19.42
CA THR A 273 7.28 0.12 19.08
C THR A 273 7.56 -0.13 17.59
N PHE A 274 6.91 -1.15 17.03
CA PHE A 274 6.96 -1.51 15.62
C PHE A 274 6.38 -0.39 14.74
N MET A 275 5.19 0.11 15.07
CA MET A 275 4.55 1.22 14.35
C MET A 275 5.23 2.59 14.55
N GLN A 276 6.21 2.71 15.44
CA GLN A 276 7.01 3.93 15.60
C GLN A 276 8.21 3.99 14.66
N GLN A 277 8.57 2.89 14.00
CA GLN A 277 9.67 2.88 13.05
C GLN A 277 9.27 3.56 11.74
N ARG A 278 10.12 4.47 11.27
CA ARG A 278 9.87 5.25 10.05
C ARG A 278 9.69 4.35 8.84
N GLU A 279 10.49 3.30 8.74
CA GLU A 279 10.54 2.36 7.63
C GLU A 279 9.26 1.51 7.58
N ILE A 280 8.75 1.11 8.75
CA ILE A 280 7.47 0.40 8.90
C ILE A 280 6.30 1.31 8.49
N ILE A 281 6.29 2.56 8.93
CA ILE A 281 5.26 3.54 8.51
C ILE A 281 5.29 3.74 6.99
N SER A 282 6.47 3.92 6.40
CA SER A 282 6.62 4.06 4.94
C SER A 282 6.08 2.84 4.20
N ALA A 283 6.40 1.63 4.68
CA ALA A 283 5.92 0.38 4.09
C ALA A 283 4.39 0.23 4.18
N MET A 284 3.79 0.56 5.33
CA MET A 284 2.33 0.59 5.52
C MET A 284 1.66 1.59 4.58
N ARG A 285 2.17 2.81 4.53
CA ARG A 285 1.60 3.90 3.72
C ARG A 285 1.62 3.56 2.23
N LEU A 286 2.77 3.11 1.75
CA LEU A 286 2.95 2.73 0.35
C LEU A 286 1.95 1.64 -0.04
N PHE A 287 1.87 0.57 0.75
CA PHE A 287 0.97 -0.55 0.53
C PHE A 287 -0.50 -0.14 0.48
N ASN A 288 -0.93 0.63 1.48
CA ASN A 288 -2.31 1.08 1.60
C ASN A 288 -2.71 2.02 0.48
N LEU A 289 -1.85 2.98 0.11
CA LEU A 289 -2.13 3.87 -1.01
C LEU A 289 -2.31 3.08 -2.31
N ARG A 290 -1.43 2.12 -2.59
CA ARG A 290 -1.55 1.25 -3.78
C ARG A 290 -2.90 0.54 -3.82
N LEU A 291 -3.35 -0.02 -2.71
CA LEU A 291 -4.65 -0.69 -2.62
C LEU A 291 -5.81 0.30 -2.84
N MET A 292 -5.78 1.48 -2.24
CA MET A 292 -6.83 2.48 -2.45
C MET A 292 -6.89 2.94 -3.90
N LYS A 293 -5.75 3.09 -4.56
CA LYS A 293 -5.71 3.42 -5.99
C LYS A 293 -6.27 2.32 -6.88
N LYS A 294 -6.20 1.04 -6.47
CA LYS A 294 -6.82 -0.11 -7.16
C LYS A 294 -8.35 -0.06 -7.21
N GLY A 295 -8.99 0.72 -6.37
CA GLY A 295 -10.45 0.89 -6.39
C GLY A 295 -11.08 0.76 -5.00
N ALA A 296 -12.41 0.79 -4.99
CA ALA A 296 -13.22 0.85 -3.78
C ALA A 296 -13.05 -0.37 -2.86
N CYS A 297 -13.27 -0.14 -1.57
CA CYS A 297 -13.32 -1.19 -0.55
C CYS A 297 -14.61 -2.01 -0.70
N ILE A 298 -14.50 -3.34 -0.83
CA ILE A 298 -15.68 -4.21 -0.93
C ILE A 298 -16.25 -4.64 0.43
N TYR A 299 -15.56 -4.31 1.52
CA TYR A 299 -15.92 -4.71 2.88
C TYR A 299 -16.79 -3.68 3.62
N SER A 300 -17.20 -2.60 2.96
CA SER A 300 -17.93 -1.48 3.57
C SER A 300 -19.24 -1.91 4.24
N ARG A 301 -19.89 -2.96 3.73
CA ARG A 301 -21.09 -3.56 4.35
C ARG A 301 -20.86 -4.17 5.75
N TYR A 302 -19.60 -4.35 6.14
CA TYR A 302 -19.15 -4.86 7.44
C TYR A 302 -18.52 -3.77 8.32
N HIS A 303 -18.49 -2.52 7.84
CA HIS A 303 -17.88 -1.42 8.55
C HIS A 303 -18.63 -1.12 9.86
N CYS A 304 -17.89 -0.91 10.95
CA CYS A 304 -18.41 -0.54 12.25
C CYS A 304 -18.23 0.97 12.49
N MET A 305 -19.31 1.73 12.31
CA MET A 305 -19.29 3.20 12.45
C MET A 305 -18.82 3.66 13.85
N ASP A 306 -19.28 2.97 14.91
CA ASP A 306 -18.91 3.31 16.30
C ASP A 306 -17.42 3.06 16.59
N LEU A 307 -16.83 2.03 15.97
CA LEU A 307 -15.39 1.79 16.07
C LEU A 307 -14.63 2.88 15.31
N ALA A 308 -15.01 3.17 14.07
CA ALA A 308 -14.38 4.22 13.26
C ALA A 308 -14.40 5.60 13.95
N ASP A 309 -15.48 5.93 14.67
CA ASP A 309 -15.54 7.14 15.52
C ASP A 309 -14.36 7.20 16.51
N ARG A 310 -13.98 6.08 17.13
CA ARG A 310 -12.89 6.03 18.11
C ARG A 310 -11.50 5.97 17.48
N LEU A 311 -11.41 5.48 16.24
CA LEU A 311 -10.15 5.38 15.50
C LEU A 311 -9.75 6.69 14.80
N ILE A 312 -10.72 7.56 14.51
CA ILE A 312 -10.48 8.81 13.77
C ILE A 312 -10.41 10.02 14.71
N ARG A 313 -11.15 10.01 15.82
CA ARG A 313 -11.17 11.14 16.78
C ARG A 313 -9.80 11.29 17.45
N THR A 314 -9.25 12.51 17.39
CA THR A 314 -7.98 12.89 18.02
C THR A 314 -8.11 13.30 19.48
N ASN A 315 -9.31 13.56 19.99
CA ASN A 315 -9.53 14.01 21.36
C ASN A 315 -10.59 13.18 22.09
N TYR A 316 -10.26 12.78 23.33
CA TYR A 316 -11.19 12.32 24.34
C TYR A 316 -12.14 13.47 24.73
N GLU A 317 -13.18 13.72 23.95
CA GLU A 317 -14.42 14.22 24.54
C GLU A 317 -15.19 13.00 25.04
N ILE A 318 -15.11 12.82 26.35
CA ILE A 318 -15.96 11.96 27.15
C ILE A 318 -17.41 12.19 26.70
N LEU A 319 -18.06 11.16 26.15
CA LEU A 319 -19.51 11.18 25.96
C LEU A 319 -20.13 11.53 27.33
N PRO A 320 -21.01 12.55 27.42
CA PRO A 320 -21.70 12.81 28.67
C PRO A 320 -22.42 11.53 29.12
N LYS A 321 -22.25 11.22 30.40
CA LYS A 321 -22.84 10.06 31.07
C LYS A 321 -24.35 9.99 30.88
#